data_AF-L5K1B4-F1
#
_entry.id   AF-L5K1B4-F1
#
_cell.length_a   1.000
_cell.length_b   1.000
_cell.length_c   1.000
_cell.angle_alpha   90.00
_cell.angle_beta   90.00
_cell.angle_gamma   90.00
#
_symmetry.space_group_name_H-M   'P 1'
#
loop_
_entity.id
_entity.type
_entity.pdbx_description
1 polymer ?
#
loop_
_entity_poly.entity_id
_entity_poly.type
_entity_poly.pdbx_seq_one_letter_code
_entity_poly.pdbx_strand_id
1 'polypeptide(L)'
;MDTRLKELSDFLRVQQPLGTRKELQKELQEHLSQEGPIKEVVPYVKEEMKRNDLPETAMIGLLWTCIMNAVEWNKKEELVAEQALKHLKQYAPLLAVLSSQGQSEMILLQKVQEYCYDNIHFMKAFQKIVVLFYKADVLSEEAILKWYKEAHVAKGKSVFLDQMKKFVEWLQNAEEESESEGEEN
;
A
#
# COMPACT_ATOMS: atom_id res chain seq x y z
N MET A 1 -3.43 -6.69 45.45
CA MET A 1 -4.55 -7.03 44.54
C MET A 1 -4.58 -6.12 43.31
N ASP A 2 -4.00 -4.91 43.37
CA ASP A 2 -3.93 -3.97 42.22
C ASP A 2 -3.18 -4.44 40.97
N THR A 3 -2.11 -5.22 41.13
CA THR A 3 -1.25 -5.59 39.98
C THR A 3 -1.98 -6.47 38.96
N ARG A 4 -2.81 -7.42 39.43
CA ARG A 4 -3.58 -8.31 38.54
C ARG A 4 -4.71 -7.59 37.81
N LEU A 5 -5.31 -6.56 38.42
CA LEU A 5 -6.35 -5.74 37.81
C LEU A 5 -5.79 -4.81 36.72
N LYS A 6 -4.58 -4.26 36.94
CA LYS A 6 -3.84 -3.53 35.89
C LYS A 6 -3.44 -4.44 34.73
N GLU A 7 -2.87 -5.60 35.01
CA GLU A 7 -2.50 -6.58 33.98
C GLU A 7 -3.72 -7.06 33.18
N LEU A 8 -4.87 -7.31 33.81
CA LEU A 8 -6.12 -7.63 33.12
C LEU A 8 -6.65 -6.47 32.28
N SER A 9 -6.58 -5.23 32.78
CA SER A 9 -7.00 -4.03 32.03
C SER A 9 -6.08 -3.74 30.84
N ASP A 10 -4.76 -3.89 31.01
CA ASP A 10 -3.78 -3.77 29.94
C ASP A 10 -3.96 -4.91 28.92
N PHE A 11 -4.19 -6.15 29.39
CA PHE A 11 -4.47 -7.29 28.53
C PHE A 11 -5.78 -7.13 27.75
N LEU A 12 -6.86 -6.69 28.38
CA LEU A 12 -8.16 -6.42 27.72
C LEU A 12 -8.04 -5.26 26.73
N ARG A 13 -7.28 -4.22 27.05
CA ARG A 13 -7.00 -3.07 26.16
C ARG A 13 -6.06 -3.42 25.01
N VAL A 14 -5.24 -4.46 25.13
CA VAL A 14 -4.42 -5.01 24.04
C VAL A 14 -5.23 -6.02 23.20
N GLN A 15 -6.16 -6.75 23.81
CA GLN A 15 -7.02 -7.74 23.14
C GLN A 15 -8.18 -7.09 22.36
N GLN A 16 -8.79 -6.01 22.87
CA GLN A 16 -9.87 -5.30 22.15
C GLN A 16 -9.43 -4.81 20.75
N PRO A 17 -8.30 -4.10 20.57
CA PRO A 17 -7.84 -3.69 19.25
C PRO A 17 -7.53 -4.86 18.31
N LEU A 18 -7.11 -6.02 18.84
CA LEU A 18 -6.77 -7.19 18.02
C LEU A 18 -8.02 -7.92 17.52
N GLY A 19 -9.05 -8.06 18.35
CA GLY A 19 -10.36 -8.57 17.95
C GLY A 19 -11.04 -7.65 16.95
N THR A 20 -11.11 -6.35 17.27
CA THR A 20 -11.72 -5.32 16.43
C THR A 20 -11.00 -5.16 15.09
N ARG A 21 -9.66 -5.28 15.04
CA ARG A 21 -8.92 -5.25 13.76
C ARG A 21 -9.19 -6.46 12.88
N LYS A 22 -9.30 -7.67 13.46
CA LYS A 22 -9.63 -8.87 12.68
C LYS A 22 -11.07 -8.83 12.17
N GLU A 23 -12.01 -8.35 12.99
CA GLU A 23 -13.40 -8.12 12.58
C GLU A 23 -13.48 -7.07 11.49
N LEU A 24 -12.84 -5.91 11.68
CA LEU A 24 -12.76 -4.85 10.66
C LEU A 24 -12.12 -5.35 9.37
N GLN A 25 -11.06 -6.15 9.45
CA GLN A 25 -10.43 -6.74 8.27
C GLN A 25 -11.42 -7.64 7.51
N LYS A 26 -12.19 -8.45 8.24
CA LYS A 26 -13.21 -9.34 7.64
C LYS A 26 -14.34 -8.52 7.01
N GLU A 27 -14.86 -7.51 7.71
CA GLU A 27 -15.90 -6.61 7.18
C GLU A 27 -15.41 -5.86 5.93
N LEU A 28 -14.18 -5.34 5.95
CA LEU A 28 -13.57 -4.70 4.79
C LEU A 28 -13.44 -5.68 3.61
N GLN A 29 -13.01 -6.92 3.86
CA GLN A 29 -12.94 -7.94 2.81
C GLN A 29 -14.31 -8.27 2.22
N GLU A 30 -15.33 -8.43 3.07
CA GLU A 30 -16.71 -8.69 2.63
C GLU A 30 -17.24 -7.51 1.80
N HIS A 31 -17.03 -6.28 2.27
CA HIS A 31 -17.50 -5.08 1.57
C HIS A 31 -16.74 -4.82 0.25
N LEU A 32 -15.43 -5.09 0.21
CA LEU A 32 -14.62 -5.03 -1.02
C LEU A 32 -14.98 -6.14 -2.01
N SER A 33 -15.48 -7.27 -1.53
CA SER A 33 -15.91 -8.41 -2.36
C SER A 33 -17.32 -8.26 -2.91
N GLN A 34 -18.15 -7.40 -2.32
CA GLN A 34 -19.43 -7.03 -2.91
C GLN A 34 -19.16 -6.24 -4.19
N GLU A 35 -19.73 -6.68 -5.32
CA GLU A 35 -19.59 -6.05 -6.63
C GLU A 35 -20.27 -4.66 -6.65
N GLY A 36 -19.66 -3.69 -5.98
CA GLY A 36 -20.05 -2.29 -5.95
C GLY A 36 -18.98 -1.39 -6.55
N PRO A 37 -19.31 -0.18 -7.01
CA PRO A 37 -18.31 0.78 -7.45
C PRO A 37 -17.34 1.11 -6.31
N ILE A 38 -16.03 1.02 -6.56
CA ILE A 38 -14.99 1.33 -5.55
C ILE A 38 -15.11 2.77 -5.00
N LYS A 39 -15.77 3.67 -5.75
CA LYS A 39 -16.12 5.03 -5.32
C LYS A 39 -17.07 5.06 -4.11
N GLU A 40 -17.91 4.04 -3.94
CA GLU A 40 -18.84 3.90 -2.82
C GLU A 40 -18.16 3.31 -1.57
N VAL A 41 -17.00 2.66 -1.74
CA VAL A 41 -16.22 2.10 -0.64
C VAL A 41 -15.44 3.18 0.12
N VAL A 42 -15.05 4.28 -0.55
CA VAL A 42 -14.33 5.40 0.06
C VAL A 42 -15.04 6.01 1.29
N PRO A 43 -16.32 6.41 1.23
CA PRO A 43 -17.01 6.96 2.39
C PRO A 43 -17.10 5.96 3.53
N TYR A 44 -17.34 4.68 3.24
CA TYR A 44 -17.34 3.61 4.23
C TYR A 44 -16.00 3.51 4.95
N VAL A 45 -14.89 3.40 4.21
CA VAL A 45 -13.54 3.32 4.80
C VAL A 45 -13.23 4.55 5.67
N LYS A 46 -13.61 5.76 5.23
CA LYS A 46 -13.41 6.98 6.02
C LYS A 46 -14.25 7.00 7.30
N GLU A 47 -15.47 6.46 7.26
CA GLU A 47 -16.31 6.30 8.44
C GLU A 47 -15.72 5.27 9.40
N GLU A 48 -15.23 4.13 8.91
CA GLU A 48 -14.54 3.12 9.71
C GLU A 48 -13.29 3.66 10.39
N MET A 49 -12.50 4.47 9.69
CA MET A 49 -11.35 5.14 10.29
C MET A 49 -11.74 6.04 11.46
N LYS A 50 -12.82 6.82 11.30
CA LYS A 50 -13.31 7.71 12.37
C LYS A 50 -13.89 6.92 13.54
N ARG A 51 -14.67 5.87 13.26
CA ARG A 51 -15.34 5.05 14.27
C ARG A 51 -14.34 4.30 15.15
N ASN A 52 -13.24 3.85 14.56
CA ASN A 52 -12.21 3.05 15.23
C ASN A 52 -10.96 3.87 15.62
N ASP A 53 -10.97 5.19 15.43
CA ASP A 53 -9.82 6.09 15.60
C ASP A 53 -8.53 5.56 14.94
N LEU A 54 -8.68 5.05 13.71
CA LEU A 54 -7.59 4.44 12.97
C LEU A 54 -6.84 5.48 12.12
N PRO A 55 -5.52 5.59 12.27
CA PRO A 55 -4.73 6.45 11.42
C PRO A 55 -4.70 5.91 9.99
N GLU A 56 -4.52 6.81 9.03
CA GLU A 56 -4.41 6.50 7.60
C GLU A 56 -3.35 5.41 7.34
N THR A 57 -2.21 5.51 8.02
CA THR A 57 -1.10 4.55 7.99
C THR A 57 -1.49 3.13 8.39
N ALA A 58 -2.41 2.95 9.34
CA ALA A 58 -2.92 1.63 9.71
C ALA A 58 -3.95 1.14 8.68
N MET A 59 -4.85 2.04 8.24
CA MET A 59 -5.89 1.69 7.28
C MET A 59 -5.32 1.27 5.92
N ILE A 60 -4.33 1.99 5.39
CA ILE A 60 -3.72 1.66 4.09
C ILE A 60 -3.06 0.27 4.12
N GLY A 61 -2.42 -0.10 5.24
CA GLY A 61 -1.82 -1.43 5.43
C GLY A 61 -2.87 -2.55 5.54
N LEU A 62 -4.00 -2.28 6.19
CA LEU A 62 -5.14 -3.21 6.25
C LEU A 62 -5.78 -3.40 4.88
N LEU A 63 -6.05 -2.31 4.16
CA LEU A 63 -6.62 -2.35 2.82
C LEU A 63 -5.73 -3.13 1.85
N TRP A 64 -4.42 -2.86 1.82
CA TRP A 64 -3.48 -3.64 1.01
C TRP A 64 -3.62 -5.13 1.28
N THR A 65 -3.66 -5.52 2.56
CA THR A 65 -3.79 -6.93 2.95
C THR A 65 -5.13 -7.52 2.50
N CYS A 66 -6.23 -6.78 2.61
CA CYS A 66 -7.55 -7.21 2.15
C CYS A 66 -7.58 -7.39 0.63
N ILE A 67 -7.08 -6.40 -0.11
CA ILE A 67 -7.05 -6.39 -1.57
C ILE A 67 -6.23 -7.56 -2.09
N MET A 68 -5.04 -7.81 -1.52
CA MET A 68 -4.16 -8.88 -2.00
C MET A 68 -4.64 -10.28 -1.63
N ASN A 69 -5.38 -10.43 -0.53
CA ASN A 69 -5.93 -11.73 -0.09
C ASN A 69 -7.28 -12.07 -0.76
N ALA A 70 -7.93 -11.11 -1.41
CA ALA A 70 -9.21 -11.33 -2.11
C ALA A 70 -9.07 -12.15 -3.40
N VAL A 71 -7.84 -12.45 -3.85
CA VAL A 71 -7.57 -13.06 -5.15
C VAL A 71 -6.76 -14.34 -4.99
N GLU A 72 -7.18 -15.38 -5.71
CA GLU A 72 -6.33 -16.53 -5.96
C GLU A 72 -5.35 -16.21 -7.11
N TRP A 73 -4.06 -16.15 -6.78
CA TRP A 73 -3.03 -15.71 -7.70
C TRP A 73 -2.54 -16.81 -8.62
N ASN A 74 -2.28 -16.44 -9.88
CA ASN A 74 -1.61 -17.33 -10.82
C ASN A 74 -0.20 -17.70 -10.32
N LYS A 75 0.27 -18.91 -10.64
CA LYS A 75 1.62 -19.39 -10.29
C LYS A 75 2.65 -19.12 -11.40
N LYS A 76 2.21 -18.69 -12.58
CA LYS A 76 3.10 -18.27 -13.67
C LYS A 76 3.42 -16.78 -13.51
N GLU A 77 4.71 -16.46 -13.47
CA GLU A 77 5.23 -15.11 -13.17
C GLU A 77 4.68 -14.02 -14.10
N GLU A 78 4.58 -14.28 -15.40
CA GLU A 78 4.03 -13.30 -16.34
C GLU A 78 2.52 -13.09 -16.16
N LEU A 79 1.77 -14.19 -16.00
CA LEU A 79 0.32 -14.12 -15.83
C LEU A 79 -0.08 -13.49 -14.50
N VAL A 80 0.66 -13.76 -13.42
CA VAL A 80 0.37 -13.16 -12.12
C VAL A 80 0.66 -11.67 -12.10
N ALA A 81 1.71 -11.22 -12.81
CA ALA A 81 1.99 -9.79 -12.94
C ALA A 81 0.84 -9.07 -13.65
N GLU A 82 0.34 -9.60 -14.78
CA GLU A 82 -0.80 -9.01 -15.48
C GLU A 82 -2.09 -9.05 -14.66
N GLN A 83 -2.36 -10.17 -13.98
CA GLN A 83 -3.50 -10.32 -13.07
C GLN A 83 -3.43 -9.29 -11.94
N ALA A 84 -2.26 -9.12 -11.31
CA ALA A 84 -2.05 -8.18 -10.22
C ALA A 84 -2.27 -6.74 -10.67
N LEU A 85 -1.75 -6.35 -11.84
CA LEU A 85 -1.97 -5.00 -12.37
C LEU A 85 -3.45 -4.74 -12.66
N LYS A 86 -4.15 -5.71 -13.26
CA LYS A 86 -5.59 -5.58 -13.53
C LYS A 86 -6.39 -5.42 -12.24
N HIS A 87 -6.09 -6.25 -11.24
CA HIS A 87 -6.73 -6.20 -9.92
C HIS A 87 -6.46 -4.88 -9.20
N LEU A 88 -5.19 -4.53 -9.01
CA LEU A 88 -4.79 -3.32 -8.29
C LEU A 88 -5.26 -2.03 -8.96
N LYS A 89 -5.36 -2.01 -10.29
CA LYS A 89 -5.89 -0.85 -11.02
C LYS A 89 -7.34 -0.52 -10.65
N GLN A 90 -8.15 -1.52 -10.28
CA GLN A 90 -9.52 -1.29 -9.82
C GLN A 90 -9.50 -0.52 -8.49
N TYR A 91 -8.61 -0.90 -7.56
CA TYR A 91 -8.52 -0.30 -6.22
C TYR A 91 -7.66 0.95 -6.15
N ALA A 92 -6.93 1.31 -7.21
CA ALA A 92 -6.07 2.49 -7.22
C ALA A 92 -6.77 3.79 -6.76
N PRO A 93 -8.02 4.11 -7.19
CA PRO A 93 -8.72 5.30 -6.69
C PRO A 93 -8.97 5.28 -5.18
N LEU A 94 -9.20 4.10 -4.59
CA LEU A 94 -9.35 3.97 -3.14
C LEU A 94 -8.01 4.14 -2.44
N LEU A 95 -6.96 3.48 -2.94
CA LEU A 95 -5.61 3.59 -2.37
C LEU A 95 -5.11 5.03 -2.41
N ALA A 96 -5.33 5.77 -3.51
CA ALA A 96 -4.96 7.17 -3.66
C ALA A 96 -5.59 8.08 -2.59
N VAL A 97 -6.85 7.83 -2.21
CA VAL A 97 -7.52 8.59 -1.15
C VAL A 97 -6.92 8.30 0.23
N LEU A 98 -6.35 7.11 0.42
CA LEU A 98 -5.76 6.63 1.67
C LEU A 98 -4.22 6.73 1.68
N SER A 99 -3.63 7.37 0.68
CA SER A 99 -2.21 7.66 0.58
C SER A 99 -1.97 9.17 0.49
N SER A 100 -2.79 9.96 1.18
CA SER A 100 -2.73 11.42 1.15
C SER A 100 -1.54 12.01 1.93
N GLN A 101 -0.90 11.18 2.77
CA GLN A 101 0.27 11.54 3.56
C GLN A 101 1.48 10.72 3.11
N GLY A 102 2.67 11.34 3.06
CA GLY A 102 3.89 10.65 2.66
C GLY A 102 4.25 9.43 3.51
N GLN A 103 3.81 9.36 4.79
CA GLN A 103 3.97 8.16 5.62
C GLN A 103 3.08 7.00 5.17
N SER A 104 1.86 7.28 4.71
CA SER A 104 0.94 6.26 4.20
C SER A 104 1.42 5.70 2.86
N GLU A 105 1.91 6.57 1.96
CA GLU A 105 2.59 6.19 0.72
C GLU A 105 3.79 5.26 1.01
N MET A 106 4.62 5.66 1.97
CA MET A 106 5.79 4.87 2.36
C MET A 106 5.41 3.49 2.90
N ILE A 107 4.42 3.41 3.78
CA ILE A 107 3.92 2.12 4.30
C ILE A 107 3.39 1.24 3.18
N LEU A 108 2.61 1.81 2.25
CA LEU A 108 2.09 1.07 1.10
C LEU A 108 3.23 0.53 0.24
N LEU A 109 4.22 1.35 -0.10
CA LEU A 109 5.35 0.92 -0.93
C LEU A 109 6.20 -0.16 -0.25
N GLN A 110 6.43 -0.04 1.06
CA GLN A 110 7.08 -1.10 1.84
C GLN A 110 6.24 -2.38 1.86
N LYS A 111 4.92 -2.29 2.00
CA LYS A 111 4.01 -3.45 1.94
C LYS A 111 4.03 -4.15 0.59
N VAL A 112 4.09 -3.40 -0.51
CA VAL A 112 4.29 -3.94 -1.86
C VAL A 112 5.62 -4.69 -1.94
N GLN A 113 6.70 -4.08 -1.44
CA GLN A 113 8.03 -4.70 -1.42
C GLN A 113 8.04 -6.02 -0.64
N GLU A 114 7.50 -6.02 0.59
CA GLU A 114 7.39 -7.22 1.42
C GLU A 114 6.60 -8.32 0.72
N TYR A 115 5.44 -7.97 0.15
CA TYR A 115 4.57 -8.93 -0.53
C TYR A 115 5.24 -9.55 -1.76
N CYS A 116 5.87 -8.73 -2.60
CA CYS A 116 6.57 -9.20 -3.80
C CYS A 116 7.78 -10.09 -3.46
N TYR A 117 8.41 -9.89 -2.30
CA TYR A 117 9.50 -10.73 -1.84
C TYR A 117 9.01 -12.06 -1.25
N ASP A 118 7.99 -12.00 -0.39
CA ASP A 118 7.46 -13.17 0.29
C ASP A 118 6.72 -14.11 -0.69
N ASN A 119 6.28 -13.59 -1.84
CA ASN A 119 5.66 -14.36 -2.91
C ASN A 119 6.56 -14.38 -4.17
N ILE A 120 7.29 -15.48 -4.37
CA ILE A 120 8.28 -15.62 -5.45
C ILE A 120 7.71 -15.32 -6.86
N HIS A 121 6.42 -15.57 -7.09
CA HIS A 121 5.79 -15.31 -8.39
C HIS A 121 5.63 -13.80 -8.69
N PHE A 122 5.71 -12.96 -7.66
CA PHE A 122 5.58 -11.49 -7.77
C PHE A 122 6.93 -10.77 -7.88
N MET A 123 8.05 -11.47 -7.89
CA MET A 123 9.38 -10.86 -7.92
C MET A 123 9.58 -9.90 -9.09
N LYS A 124 9.08 -10.22 -10.30
CA LYS A 124 9.08 -9.32 -11.48
C LYS A 124 7.86 -8.38 -11.58
N ALA A 125 6.90 -8.51 -10.68
CA ALA A 125 5.71 -7.64 -10.67
C ALA A 125 5.98 -6.32 -9.93
N PHE A 126 6.94 -6.29 -9.01
CA PHE A 126 7.21 -5.14 -8.13
C PHE A 126 7.30 -3.81 -8.88
N GLN A 127 8.24 -3.67 -9.83
CA GLN A 127 8.41 -2.43 -10.60
C GLN A 127 7.11 -2.04 -11.31
N LYS A 128 6.41 -2.99 -11.91
CA LYS A 128 5.16 -2.73 -12.64
C LYS A 128 4.05 -2.21 -11.71
N ILE A 129 3.97 -2.74 -10.49
CA ILE A 129 3.00 -2.30 -9.48
C ILE A 129 3.34 -0.87 -9.03
N VAL A 130 4.60 -0.56 -8.76
CA VAL A 130 5.01 0.79 -8.36
C VAL A 130 4.74 1.80 -9.47
N VAL A 131 5.05 1.46 -10.72
CA VAL A 131 4.74 2.31 -11.89
C VAL A 131 3.23 2.51 -12.06
N LEU A 132 2.41 1.48 -11.83
CA LEU A 132 0.95 1.60 -11.85
C LEU A 132 0.47 2.58 -10.79
N PHE A 133 0.98 2.47 -9.57
CA PHE A 133 0.61 3.34 -8.45
C PHE A 133 1.07 4.78 -8.65
N TYR A 134 2.27 4.99 -9.19
CA TYR A 134 2.73 6.31 -9.59
C TYR A 134 1.77 6.95 -10.62
N LYS A 135 1.48 6.23 -11.71
CA LYS A 135 0.57 6.72 -12.78
C LYS A 135 -0.88 6.93 -12.35
N ALA A 136 -1.27 6.38 -11.20
CA ALA A 136 -2.62 6.47 -10.67
C ALA A 136 -2.71 7.40 -9.45
N ASP A 137 -1.68 8.22 -9.22
CA ASP A 137 -1.61 9.18 -8.11
C ASP A 137 -1.74 8.51 -6.71
N VAL A 138 -1.31 7.26 -6.61
CA VAL A 138 -1.27 6.51 -5.34
C VAL A 138 0.07 6.69 -4.63
N LEU A 139 1.14 6.83 -5.39
CA LEU A 139 2.49 7.08 -4.86
C LEU A 139 3.08 8.30 -5.56
N SER A 140 3.48 9.29 -4.77
CA SER A 140 4.24 10.44 -5.22
C SER A 140 5.66 10.06 -5.65
N GLU A 141 6.24 10.92 -6.50
CA GLU A 141 7.66 10.84 -6.84
C GLU A 141 8.54 10.90 -5.58
N GLU A 142 8.26 11.84 -4.67
CA GLU A 142 9.00 11.99 -3.40
C GLU A 142 9.03 10.69 -2.61
N ALA A 143 7.89 10.00 -2.47
CA ALA A 143 7.82 8.74 -1.74
C ALA A 143 8.66 7.64 -2.40
N ILE A 144 8.64 7.55 -3.73
CA ILE A 144 9.40 6.55 -4.50
C ILE A 144 10.91 6.82 -4.37
N LEU A 145 11.34 8.07 -4.56
CA LEU A 145 12.74 8.48 -4.43
C LEU A 145 13.27 8.25 -3.00
N LYS A 146 12.47 8.62 -1.99
CA LYS A 146 12.81 8.40 -0.58
C LYS A 146 12.92 6.92 -0.23
N TRP A 147 12.00 6.08 -0.71
CA TRP A 147 12.08 4.63 -0.54
C TRP A 147 13.35 4.08 -1.18
N TYR A 148 13.66 4.49 -2.41
CA TYR A 148 14.83 4.03 -3.13
C TYR A 148 16.13 4.37 -2.38
N LYS A 149 16.23 5.59 -1.84
CA LYS A 149 17.43 6.08 -1.16
C LYS A 149 17.64 5.46 0.22
N GLU A 150 16.62 5.47 1.08
CA GLU A 150 16.81 5.17 2.51
C GLU A 150 15.64 4.46 3.21
N ALA A 151 14.42 4.56 2.69
CA ALA A 151 13.24 4.05 3.38
C ALA A 151 12.74 2.67 2.89
N HIS A 152 13.58 1.93 2.16
CA HIS A 152 13.29 0.54 1.76
C HIS A 152 13.52 -0.45 2.91
N VAL A 153 12.77 -1.55 2.91
CA VAL A 153 12.98 -2.64 3.87
C VAL A 153 14.08 -3.59 3.39
N ALA A 154 14.61 -4.42 4.30
CA ALA A 154 15.70 -5.37 3.97
C ALA A 154 15.26 -6.46 2.97
N LYS A 155 13.96 -6.83 2.97
CA LYS A 155 13.40 -7.90 2.14
C LYS A 155 13.52 -7.58 0.65
N GLY A 156 14.32 -8.36 -0.07
CA GLY A 156 14.51 -8.18 -1.52
C GLY A 156 15.20 -6.87 -1.91
N LYS A 157 15.82 -6.14 -0.97
CA LYS A 157 16.42 -4.80 -1.19
C LYS A 157 17.25 -4.73 -2.48
N SER A 158 18.29 -5.55 -2.60
CA SER A 158 19.21 -5.49 -3.75
C SER A 158 18.48 -5.71 -5.07
N VAL A 159 17.55 -6.67 -5.09
CA VAL A 159 16.79 -7.03 -6.29
C VAL A 159 15.85 -5.90 -6.70
N PHE A 160 15.11 -5.33 -5.75
CA PHE A 160 14.12 -4.29 -6.06
C PHE A 160 14.75 -2.93 -6.35
N LEU A 161 15.87 -2.58 -5.72
CA LEU A 161 16.63 -1.39 -6.12
C LEU A 161 17.14 -1.53 -7.56
N ASP A 162 17.69 -2.69 -7.94
CA ASP A 162 18.13 -2.92 -9.32
C ASP A 162 16.96 -2.81 -10.32
N GLN A 163 15.81 -3.42 -10.02
CA GLN A 163 14.61 -3.31 -10.86
C GLN A 163 14.10 -1.87 -11.02
N MET A 164 14.23 -1.05 -9.97
CA MET A 164 13.70 0.32 -9.95
C MET A 164 14.65 1.35 -10.56
N LYS A 165 15.93 1.02 -10.73
CA LYS A 165 16.98 1.96 -11.15
C LYS A 165 16.60 2.82 -12.36
N LYS A 166 16.21 2.20 -13.47
CA LYS A 166 15.83 2.94 -14.69
C LYS A 166 14.62 3.84 -14.51
N PHE A 167 13.68 3.44 -13.67
CA PHE A 167 12.48 4.24 -13.41
C PHE A 167 12.78 5.41 -12.49
N VAL A 168 13.64 5.22 -11.49
CA VAL A 168 14.13 6.31 -10.61
C VAL A 168 14.97 7.31 -11.39
N GLU A 169 15.88 6.84 -12.26
CA GLU A 169 16.64 7.72 -13.17
C GLU A 169 15.69 8.55 -14.06
N TRP A 170 14.61 7.94 -14.56
CA TRP A 170 13.61 8.66 -15.34
C TRP A 170 12.85 9.72 -14.53
N LEU A 171 12.45 9.42 -13.29
CA LEU A 171 11.78 10.38 -12.40
C LEU A 171 12.67 11.61 -12.17
N GLN A 172 13.92 11.39 -11.77
CA GLN A 172 14.88 12.45 -11.50
C GLN A 172 15.14 13.35 -12.72
N ASN A 173 15.24 12.77 -13.91
CA ASN A 173 15.48 13.53 -15.14
C ASN A 173 14.24 14.31 -15.60
N ALA A 174 13.02 13.83 -15.31
CA ALA A 174 11.79 14.49 -15.71
C ALA A 174 11.58 15.83 -14.96
N GLU A 175 12.03 15.92 -13.71
CA GLU A 175 12.07 17.18 -12.96
C GLU A 175 13.11 18.16 -13.55
N GLU A 176 14.31 17.68 -13.91
CA GLU A 176 15.39 18.52 -14.47
C GLU A 176 15.04 19.16 -15.84
N GLU A 177 14.29 18.46 -16.70
CA GLU A 177 13.81 19.03 -17.97
C GLU A 177 12.71 20.08 -17.76
N SER A 178 11.92 19.99 -16.68
CA SER A 178 10.80 20.89 -16.40
C SER A 178 11.24 22.22 -15.77
N GLU A 179 12.35 22.24 -15.04
CA GLU A 179 12.94 23.48 -14.47
C GLU A 179 13.75 24.29 -15.49
N SER A 180 14.24 23.66 -16.56
CA SER A 180 15.04 24.30 -17.61
C SER A 180 14.24 25.18 -18.57
N GLU A 181 12.90 25.11 -18.59
CA GLU A 181 12.04 25.87 -19.52
C GLU A 181 11.51 27.20 -18.93
N GLY A 182 12.01 27.61 -17.75
CA GLY A 182 11.53 28.79 -17.00
C GLY A 182 12.41 30.04 -17.03
N GLU A 183 13.59 30.03 -17.66
CA GLU A 183 14.53 31.16 -17.68
C GLU A 183 14.81 31.72 -19.09
N GLU A 184 13.78 31.94 -19.92
CA GLU A 184 13.87 32.89 -21.04
C GLU A 184 12.51 33.58 -21.28
N ASN A 185 12.23 34.65 -20.53
CA ASN A 185 11.62 35.92 -21.00
C ASN A 185 11.34 36.91 -19.86
#